data_AF-A0A967SLT7-F1
#
_entry.id   AF-A0A967SLT7-F1
#
_cell.length_a   1.000
_cell.length_b   1.000
_cell.length_c   1.000
_cell.angle_alpha   90.00
_cell.angle_beta   90.00
_cell.angle_gamma   90.00
#
_symmetry.space_group_name_H-M   'P 1'
#
loop_
_entity.id
_entity.type
_entity.pdbx_description
1 polymer ?
#
loop_
_entity_poly.entity_id
_entity_poly.type
_entity_poly.pdbx_seq_one_letter_code
_entity_poly.pdbx_strand_id
1 'polypeptide(L)'
;MTDETTTERDDGGVLGERLGLRGLEYEIPETANRWTYMLGGLTAFFLGVLIVTGLYLSQFYNPNPLGAHDSVLYIIARAPLGDWVRSLHFWSAGAVVVTLVAHLAWVFWRRSYTKPREVTWWAGVGLAGLVFLLLVTGTALRYDQEGYEALAHFVAGGEMTGWLGRFFTEGFTVSAPLLSRIYAFHTSLLPLLLVGLVALHFWLIRHLGIHASRDRATLFRKHVVRLSGVSLLVFAGVGLLAVVAPEGLGYPAVQGVEVTKPFWPVLWVYGLENLLGAWGRGVWCWGRRSWGASWRRSPSWTAGGTTRPDATAGSAGRGWRSAWPCSVSGSMACSARPSSTSECDRRRMVRLFRTRSDAARRVNPDPEGTP
;
A
#
# COMPACT_ATOMS: atom_id res chain seq x y z
N MET A 1 -2.89 -33.41 66.09
CA MET A 1 -2.49 -31.99 66.05
C MET A 1 -2.64 -31.54 64.61
N THR A 2 -3.42 -30.48 64.36
CA THR A 2 -3.97 -30.16 63.04
C THR A 2 -3.22 -29.02 62.37
N ASP A 3 -3.00 -29.19 61.06
CA ASP A 3 -3.08 -28.12 60.06
C ASP A 3 -2.12 -26.92 60.23
N GLU A 4 -0.84 -27.14 59.92
CA GLU A 4 0.06 -26.03 59.56
C GLU A 4 -0.27 -25.54 58.15
N THR A 5 -1.23 -24.62 58.09
CA THR A 5 -1.39 -23.55 57.09
C THR A 5 -0.60 -23.74 55.78
N THR A 6 -1.22 -24.33 54.77
CA THR A 6 -0.82 -24.05 53.40
C THR A 6 -0.99 -22.56 53.16
N THR A 7 0.10 -21.79 53.14
CA THR A 7 0.07 -20.38 52.73
C THR A 7 -0.38 -20.32 51.28
N GLU A 8 -1.67 -20.03 51.08
CA GLU A 8 -2.27 -19.88 49.77
C GLU A 8 -1.51 -18.79 49.02
N ARG A 9 -0.86 -19.20 47.92
CA ARG A 9 0.07 -18.35 47.20
C ARG A 9 -0.72 -17.44 46.26
N ASP A 10 -1.16 -16.30 46.78
CA ASP A 10 -1.88 -15.27 46.03
C ASP A 10 -0.96 -14.56 45.02
N ASP A 11 -0.55 -15.28 43.97
CA ASP A 11 0.29 -14.81 42.86
C ASP A 11 -0.46 -13.86 41.89
N GLY A 12 -1.69 -13.40 42.22
CA GLY A 12 -2.54 -12.60 41.33
C GLY A 12 -3.31 -11.44 41.98
N GLY A 13 -3.77 -11.59 43.22
CA GLY A 13 -4.57 -10.60 43.94
C GLY A 13 -5.94 -10.30 43.29
N VAL A 14 -6.66 -9.38 43.94
CA VAL A 14 -7.99 -8.90 43.51
C VAL A 14 -7.98 -8.36 42.07
N LEU A 15 -6.85 -7.80 41.61
CA LEU A 15 -6.68 -7.33 40.22
C LEU A 15 -6.47 -8.48 39.24
N GLY A 16 -5.66 -9.50 39.57
CA GLY A 16 -5.43 -10.65 38.70
C GLY A 16 -6.68 -11.50 38.48
N GLU A 17 -7.55 -11.59 39.50
CA GLU A 17 -8.86 -12.20 39.38
C GLU A 17 -9.82 -11.36 38.52
N ARG A 18 -10.00 -10.07 38.84
CA ARG A 18 -10.94 -9.19 38.12
C ARG A 18 -10.56 -8.90 36.67
N LEU A 19 -9.27 -8.90 36.34
CA LEU A 19 -8.77 -8.73 34.97
C LEU A 19 -8.57 -10.06 34.23
N GLY A 20 -8.92 -11.20 34.84
CA GLY A 20 -8.82 -12.52 34.20
C GLY A 20 -7.39 -12.97 33.89
N LEU A 21 -6.38 -12.46 34.60
CA LEU A 21 -4.95 -12.77 34.34
C LEU A 21 -4.63 -14.26 34.52
N ARG A 22 -5.44 -15.00 35.28
CA ARG A 22 -5.43 -16.48 35.34
C ARG A 22 -5.51 -17.14 33.95
N GLY A 23 -6.10 -16.47 32.95
CA GLY A 23 -6.12 -16.94 31.56
C GLY A 23 -4.73 -17.09 30.90
N LEU A 24 -3.70 -16.47 31.47
CA LEU A 24 -2.29 -16.54 31.05
C LEU A 24 -1.46 -17.62 31.80
N GLU A 25 -2.08 -18.33 32.74
CA GLU A 25 -1.40 -19.29 33.63
C GLU A 25 -1.50 -20.74 33.17
N TYR A 26 -2.01 -20.97 31.95
CA TYR A 26 -1.98 -22.29 31.33
C TYR A 26 -0.55 -22.70 30.93
N GLU A 27 -0.29 -24.01 30.91
CA GLU A 27 1.02 -24.55 30.60
C GLU A 27 1.32 -24.62 29.09
N ILE A 28 2.58 -24.36 28.75
CA ILE A 28 3.17 -24.53 27.43
C ILE A 28 4.54 -25.24 27.54
N PRO A 29 4.97 -26.00 26.52
CA PRO A 29 6.30 -26.60 26.49
C PRO A 29 7.41 -25.54 26.56
N GLU A 30 8.47 -25.78 27.34
CA GLU A 30 9.54 -24.77 27.54
C GLU A 30 10.19 -24.34 26.21
N THR A 31 10.27 -25.20 25.20
CA THR A 31 10.77 -24.84 23.86
C THR A 31 10.04 -23.67 23.21
N ALA A 32 8.76 -23.44 23.53
CA ALA A 32 8.02 -22.29 23.03
C ALA A 32 8.60 -20.94 23.50
N ASN A 33 9.47 -20.93 24.52
CA ASN A 33 10.21 -19.76 24.96
C ASN A 33 11.45 -19.44 24.09
N ARG A 34 11.78 -20.26 23.09
CA ARG A 34 12.91 -20.02 22.17
C ARG A 34 12.47 -19.01 21.09
N TRP A 35 13.39 -18.15 20.64
CA TRP A 35 13.06 -17.04 19.71
C TRP A 35 12.39 -17.49 18.40
N THR A 36 12.74 -18.66 17.86
CA THR A 36 12.12 -19.23 16.65
C THR A 36 10.63 -19.55 16.83
N TYR A 37 10.20 -19.84 18.06
CA TYR A 37 8.78 -20.03 18.41
C TYR A 37 8.03 -18.72 18.67
N MET A 38 8.75 -17.59 18.83
CA MET A 38 8.17 -16.25 19.01
C MET A 38 7.84 -15.54 17.68
N LEU A 39 8.33 -16.03 16.54
CA LEU A 39 8.20 -15.37 15.23
C LEU A 39 6.74 -15.03 14.83
N GLY A 40 5.78 -15.91 15.13
CA GLY A 40 4.35 -15.63 14.88
C GLY A 40 3.80 -14.53 15.79
N GLY A 41 4.19 -14.52 17.06
CA GLY A 41 3.83 -13.46 18.02
C GLY A 41 4.48 -12.11 17.68
N LEU A 42 5.73 -12.13 17.20
CA LEU A 42 6.44 -10.93 16.75
C LEU A 42 5.80 -10.34 15.48
N THR A 43 5.36 -11.21 14.56
CA THR A 43 4.56 -10.80 13.40
C THR A 43 3.26 -10.12 13.84
N ALA A 44 2.51 -10.74 14.77
CA ALA A 44 1.27 -10.16 15.29
C ALA A 44 1.50 -8.83 16.05
N PHE A 45 2.61 -8.68 16.76
CA PHE A 45 3.01 -7.41 17.38
C PHE A 45 3.18 -6.31 16.33
N PHE A 46 3.94 -6.55 15.25
CA PHE A 46 4.13 -5.54 14.21
C PHE A 46 2.86 -5.28 13.37
N LEU A 47 1.96 -6.26 13.22
CA LEU A 47 0.61 -6.00 12.70
C LEU A 47 -0.18 -5.02 13.61
N GLY A 48 -0.02 -5.12 14.93
CA GLY A 48 -0.56 -4.14 15.87
C GLY A 48 0.06 -2.74 15.70
N VAL A 49 1.38 -2.66 15.50
CA VAL A 49 2.08 -1.39 15.19
C VAL A 49 1.56 -0.77 13.89
N LEU A 50 1.33 -1.57 12.84
CA LEU A 50 0.75 -1.11 11.58
C LEU A 50 -0.65 -0.54 11.76
N ILE A 51 -1.51 -1.17 12.57
CA ILE A 51 -2.86 -0.65 12.86
C ILE A 51 -2.76 0.70 13.57
N VAL A 52 -1.94 0.83 14.63
CA VAL A 52 -1.81 2.08 15.40
C VAL A 52 -1.23 3.22 14.54
N THR A 53 -0.18 2.94 13.77
CA THR A 53 0.45 3.95 12.88
C THR A 53 -0.44 4.29 11.68
N GLY A 54 -1.17 3.32 11.11
CA GLY A 54 -2.15 3.55 10.05
C GLY A 54 -3.35 4.39 10.49
N LEU A 55 -3.83 4.21 11.73
CA LEU A 55 -4.86 5.04 12.34
C LEU A 55 -4.43 6.49 12.57
N TYR A 56 -3.13 6.73 12.77
CA TYR A 56 -2.57 8.10 12.80
C TYR A 56 -2.48 8.69 11.37
N LEU A 57 -1.95 7.94 10.40
CA LEU A 57 -1.72 8.43 9.03
C LEU A 57 -3.04 8.75 8.30
N SER A 58 -4.11 8.00 8.59
CA SER A 58 -5.46 8.20 8.03
C SER A 58 -6.11 9.54 8.43
N GLN A 59 -5.59 10.25 9.44
CA GLN A 59 -6.07 11.58 9.83
C GLN A 59 -5.57 12.70 8.89
N PHE A 60 -4.60 12.41 8.03
CA PHE A 60 -3.94 13.41 7.15
C PHE A 60 -3.99 13.05 5.66
N TYR A 61 -4.23 11.79 5.32
CA TYR A 61 -4.24 11.31 3.94
C TYR A 61 -5.50 11.73 3.16
N ASN A 62 -5.32 12.16 1.91
CA ASN A 62 -6.41 12.50 0.99
C ASN A 62 -6.66 11.35 0.00
N PRO A 63 -7.78 10.60 0.11
CA PRO A 63 -8.08 9.47 -0.77
C PRO A 63 -8.47 9.84 -2.21
N ASN A 64 -8.42 11.12 -2.61
CA ASN A 64 -8.68 11.58 -3.98
C ASN A 64 -7.37 11.56 -4.81
N PRO A 65 -7.35 10.92 -6.00
CA PRO A 65 -6.20 10.93 -6.91
C PRO A 65 -5.54 12.30 -7.16
N LEU A 66 -6.34 13.38 -7.19
CA LEU A 66 -5.84 14.75 -7.44
C LEU A 66 -5.08 15.37 -6.25
N GLY A 67 -5.06 14.74 -5.08
CA GLY A 67 -4.39 15.26 -3.89
C GLY A 67 -3.75 14.21 -2.98
N ALA A 68 -3.71 12.94 -3.39
CA ALA A 68 -3.15 11.85 -2.61
C ALA A 68 -1.63 12.04 -2.40
N HIS A 69 -0.85 12.19 -3.46
CA HIS A 69 0.60 12.42 -3.39
C HIS A 69 0.95 13.68 -2.56
N ASP A 70 0.25 14.79 -2.81
CA ASP A 70 0.37 16.03 -2.02
C ASP A 70 0.04 15.84 -0.53
N SER A 71 -0.90 14.95 -0.18
CA SER A 71 -1.20 14.65 1.22
C SER A 71 -0.10 13.81 1.90
N VAL A 72 0.59 12.95 1.15
CA VAL A 72 1.77 12.24 1.67
C VAL A 72 2.95 13.20 1.83
N LEU A 73 3.15 14.14 0.89
CA LEU A 73 4.10 15.26 1.06
C LEU A 73 3.76 16.13 2.28
N TYR A 74 2.47 16.37 2.57
CA TYR A 74 2.05 17.06 3.79
C TYR A 74 2.38 16.26 5.06
N ILE A 75 2.15 14.94 5.07
CA ILE A 75 2.51 14.06 6.18
C ILE A 75 4.01 14.15 6.48
N ILE A 76 4.84 14.07 5.43
CA ILE A 76 6.30 14.16 5.55
C ILE A 76 6.73 15.55 6.08
N ALA A 77 6.22 16.62 5.46
CA ALA A 77 6.75 17.98 5.69
C ALA A 77 6.09 18.78 6.82
N ARG A 78 4.92 18.36 7.33
CA ARG A 78 4.10 19.20 8.24
C ARG A 78 3.33 18.47 9.35
N ALA A 79 2.99 17.19 9.22
CA ALA A 79 2.25 16.51 10.29
C ALA A 79 3.16 16.26 11.51
N PRO A 80 2.69 16.42 12.77
CA PRO A 80 3.55 16.29 13.96
C PRO A 80 4.06 14.85 14.14
N LEU A 81 5.38 14.62 13.99
CA LEU A 81 6.02 13.30 13.86
C LEU A 81 5.66 12.53 12.57
N GLY A 82 5.02 13.17 11.59
CA GLY A 82 4.40 12.50 10.44
C GLY A 82 5.35 11.66 9.60
N ASP A 83 6.51 12.20 9.22
CA ASP A 83 7.52 11.44 8.47
C ASP A 83 8.06 10.22 9.24
N TRP A 84 8.29 10.37 10.55
CA TRP A 84 8.74 9.27 11.39
C TRP A 84 7.65 8.20 11.54
N VAL A 85 6.38 8.58 11.76
CA VAL A 85 5.28 7.60 11.84
C VAL A 85 5.04 6.91 10.49
N ARG A 86 5.19 7.62 9.37
CA ARG A 86 5.10 7.06 8.02
C ARG A 86 6.24 6.06 7.76
N SER A 87 7.46 6.43 8.09
CA SER A 87 8.66 5.58 7.97
C SER A 87 8.58 4.37 8.91
N LEU A 88 8.08 4.55 10.14
CA LEU A 88 7.82 3.47 11.10
C LEU A 88 6.76 2.50 10.57
N HIS A 89 5.69 2.98 9.93
CA HIS A 89 4.68 2.14 9.29
C HIS A 89 5.32 1.31 8.15
N PHE A 90 6.07 1.95 7.25
CA PHE A 90 6.76 1.29 6.14
C PHE A 90 7.76 0.22 6.61
N TRP A 91 8.67 0.55 7.54
CA TRP A 91 9.62 -0.41 8.07
C TRP A 91 8.98 -1.50 8.93
N SER A 92 7.85 -1.21 9.59
CA SER A 92 7.05 -2.25 10.28
C SER A 92 6.39 -3.22 9.29
N ALA A 93 5.98 -2.78 8.10
CA ALA A 93 5.49 -3.68 7.05
C ALA A 93 6.62 -4.59 6.54
N GLY A 94 7.83 -4.04 6.37
CA GLY A 94 9.04 -4.83 6.13
C GLY A 94 9.31 -5.86 7.24
N ALA A 95 9.22 -5.45 8.51
CA ALA A 95 9.40 -6.34 9.66
C ALA A 95 8.38 -7.49 9.69
N VAL A 96 7.08 -7.19 9.46
CA VAL A 96 6.01 -8.20 9.33
C VAL A 96 6.37 -9.25 8.28
N VAL A 97 6.88 -8.83 7.12
CA VAL A 97 7.26 -9.77 6.04
C VAL A 97 8.41 -10.67 6.48
N VAL A 98 9.49 -10.10 7.05
CA VAL A 98 10.63 -10.89 7.53
C VAL A 98 10.17 -11.93 8.56
N THR A 99 9.37 -11.51 9.55
CA THR A 99 8.95 -12.41 10.64
C THR A 99 7.90 -13.42 10.18
N LEU A 100 7.01 -13.06 9.24
CA LEU A 100 6.02 -13.96 8.64
C LEU A 100 6.71 -15.05 7.80
N VAL A 101 7.63 -14.67 6.91
CA VAL A 101 8.38 -15.62 6.07
C VAL A 101 9.24 -16.55 6.94
N ALA A 102 9.93 -16.01 7.95
CA ALA A 102 10.67 -16.81 8.91
C ALA A 102 9.76 -17.74 9.73
N HIS A 103 8.56 -17.29 10.11
CA HIS A 103 7.57 -18.10 10.82
C HIS A 103 7.06 -19.26 9.96
N LEU A 104 6.65 -18.98 8.72
CA LEU A 104 6.20 -19.99 7.76
C LEU A 104 7.31 -21.02 7.48
N ALA A 105 8.55 -20.56 7.24
CA ALA A 105 9.70 -21.43 7.05
C ALA A 105 9.99 -22.32 8.27
N TRP A 106 9.91 -21.78 9.50
CA TRP A 106 10.10 -22.56 10.72
C TRP A 106 8.97 -23.58 10.94
N VAL A 107 7.72 -23.20 10.71
CA VAL A 107 6.54 -24.09 10.80
C VAL A 107 6.65 -25.22 9.77
N PHE A 108 7.07 -24.91 8.54
CA PHE A 108 7.29 -25.90 7.47
C PHE A 108 8.44 -26.84 7.79
N TRP A 109 9.62 -26.31 8.13
CA TRP A 109 10.83 -27.09 8.47
C TRP A 109 10.59 -28.04 9.65
N ARG A 110 9.90 -27.56 10.69
CA ARG A 110 9.52 -28.38 11.86
C ARG A 110 8.32 -29.30 11.59
N ARG A 111 7.74 -29.30 10.38
CA ARG A 111 6.50 -29.99 10.01
C ARG A 111 5.33 -29.74 10.99
N SER A 112 5.30 -28.57 11.63
CA SER A 112 4.36 -28.27 12.71
C SER A 112 2.90 -28.17 12.25
N TYR A 113 2.69 -28.06 10.93
CA TYR A 113 1.40 -28.04 10.24
C TYR A 113 0.70 -29.41 10.18
N THR A 114 1.38 -30.52 10.49
CA THR A 114 0.77 -31.87 10.48
C THR A 114 -0.18 -32.08 11.67
N LYS A 115 -1.01 -33.12 11.58
CA LYS A 115 -2.01 -33.55 12.57
C LYS A 115 -1.64 -33.25 14.03
N PRO A 116 -2.51 -32.56 14.81
CA PRO A 116 -3.86 -32.09 14.49
C PRO A 116 -3.93 -30.63 13.99
N ARG A 117 -2.86 -30.05 13.44
CA ARG A 117 -2.74 -28.59 13.20
C ARG A 117 -2.98 -28.13 11.75
N GLU A 118 -3.56 -28.97 10.91
CA GLU A 118 -3.85 -28.66 9.50
C GLU A 118 -4.68 -27.38 9.34
N VAL A 119 -5.69 -27.19 10.20
CA VAL A 119 -6.55 -25.99 10.21
C VAL A 119 -5.76 -24.74 10.68
N THR A 120 -4.82 -24.90 11.61
CA THR A 120 -3.94 -23.80 12.05
C THR A 120 -3.06 -23.32 10.91
N TRP A 121 -2.54 -24.25 10.11
CA TRP A 121 -1.76 -23.95 8.90
C TRP A 121 -2.58 -23.20 7.87
N TRP A 122 -3.79 -23.67 7.52
CA TRP A 122 -4.63 -22.98 6.54
C TRP A 122 -5.07 -21.58 7.00
N ALA A 123 -5.35 -21.39 8.30
CA ALA A 123 -5.54 -20.04 8.85
C ALA A 123 -4.29 -19.16 8.70
N GLY A 124 -3.09 -19.72 8.90
CA GLY A 124 -1.81 -19.02 8.67
C GLY A 124 -1.55 -18.67 7.20
N VAL A 125 -1.92 -19.54 6.26
CA VAL A 125 -1.87 -19.26 4.82
C VAL A 125 -2.85 -18.15 4.44
N GLY A 126 -4.06 -18.15 5.02
CA GLY A 126 -5.02 -17.06 4.86
C GLY A 126 -4.50 -15.73 5.41
N LEU A 127 -3.82 -15.74 6.56
CA LEU A 127 -3.13 -14.55 7.10
C LEU A 127 -2.04 -14.05 6.17
N ALA A 128 -1.22 -14.93 5.59
CA ALA A 128 -0.21 -14.54 4.62
C ALA A 128 -0.82 -13.88 3.37
N GLY A 129 -1.96 -14.39 2.89
CA GLY A 129 -2.74 -13.76 1.82
C GLY A 129 -3.28 -12.38 2.17
N LEU A 130 -3.84 -12.21 3.38
CA LEU A 130 -4.29 -10.89 3.87
C LEU A 130 -3.14 -9.89 4.03
N VAL A 131 -1.98 -10.34 4.53
CA VAL A 131 -0.78 -9.49 4.63
C VAL A 131 -0.27 -9.08 3.25
N PHE A 132 -0.28 -9.98 2.25
CA PHE A 132 0.06 -9.64 0.87
C PHE A 132 -0.90 -8.59 0.28
N LEU A 133 -2.21 -8.77 0.47
CA LEU A 133 -3.21 -7.79 0.03
C LEU A 133 -3.03 -6.43 0.73
N LEU A 134 -2.73 -6.42 2.03
CA LEU A 134 -2.42 -5.19 2.78
C LEU A 134 -1.16 -4.50 2.23
N LEU A 135 -0.11 -5.25 1.88
CA LEU A 135 1.10 -4.67 1.28
C LEU A 135 0.82 -3.99 -0.07
N VAL A 136 0.17 -4.68 -1.00
CA VAL A 136 -0.12 -4.14 -2.34
C VAL A 136 -1.05 -2.92 -2.24
N THR A 137 -2.13 -3.03 -1.44
CA THR A 137 -3.07 -1.93 -1.26
C THR A 137 -2.48 -0.74 -0.49
N GLY A 138 -1.55 -0.99 0.44
CA GLY A 138 -0.82 0.07 1.16
C GLY A 138 0.17 0.81 0.27
N THR A 139 0.91 0.08 -0.57
CA THR A 139 1.80 0.67 -1.59
C THR A 139 1.02 1.57 -2.54
N ALA A 140 -0.19 1.16 -2.96
CA ALA A 140 -1.07 1.98 -3.79
C ALA A 140 -1.47 3.33 -3.16
N LEU A 141 -1.46 3.45 -1.83
CA LEU A 141 -1.77 4.70 -1.12
C LEU A 141 -0.58 5.67 -1.03
N ARG A 142 0.63 5.28 -1.48
CA ARG A 142 1.73 6.24 -1.69
C ARG A 142 1.37 7.28 -2.76
N TYR A 143 0.67 6.81 -3.80
CA TYR A 143 0.31 7.53 -5.03
C TYR A 143 1.48 8.27 -5.73
N ASP A 144 2.71 7.84 -5.45
CA ASP A 144 3.85 8.00 -6.34
C ASP A 144 3.79 6.95 -7.47
N GLN A 145 4.78 6.96 -8.36
CA GLN A 145 4.84 6.02 -9.47
C GLN A 145 4.77 4.54 -9.02
N GLU A 146 5.45 4.17 -7.93
CA GLU A 146 5.39 2.80 -7.40
C GLU A 146 3.96 2.45 -6.96
N GLY A 147 3.29 3.35 -6.24
CA GLY A 147 1.89 3.18 -5.85
C GLY A 147 0.93 3.06 -7.05
N TYR A 148 1.18 3.79 -8.14
CA TYR A 148 0.34 3.69 -9.33
C TYR A 148 0.55 2.40 -10.12
N GLU A 149 1.80 1.93 -10.24
CA GLU A 149 2.14 0.65 -10.85
C GLU A 149 1.54 -0.52 -10.01
N ALA A 150 1.68 -0.47 -8.67
CA ALA A 150 1.06 -1.43 -7.76
C ALA A 150 -0.49 -1.42 -7.81
N LEU A 151 -1.11 -0.26 -8.01
CA LEU A 151 -2.56 -0.15 -8.21
C LEU A 151 -3.00 -0.82 -9.52
N ALA A 152 -2.24 -0.64 -10.61
CA ALA A 152 -2.53 -1.31 -11.88
C ALA A 152 -2.40 -2.84 -11.79
N HIS A 153 -1.36 -3.34 -11.10
CA HIS A 153 -1.20 -4.78 -10.82
C HIS A 153 -2.35 -5.32 -9.96
N PHE A 154 -2.83 -4.56 -8.96
CA PHE A 154 -3.98 -4.93 -8.14
C PHE A 154 -5.28 -5.06 -8.96
N VAL A 155 -5.52 -4.13 -9.90
CA VAL A 155 -6.68 -4.22 -10.82
C VAL A 155 -6.56 -5.44 -11.71
N ALA A 156 -5.40 -5.68 -12.32
CA ALA A 156 -5.17 -6.81 -13.21
C ALA A 156 -5.34 -8.18 -12.51
N GLY A 157 -4.80 -8.32 -11.29
CA GLY A 157 -5.04 -9.49 -10.43
C GLY A 157 -6.51 -9.62 -10.01
N GLY A 158 -7.21 -8.49 -9.83
CA GLY A 158 -8.66 -8.45 -9.65
C GLY A 158 -9.40 -9.06 -10.83
N GLU A 159 -9.14 -8.62 -12.06
CA GLU A 159 -9.84 -9.09 -13.26
C GLU A 159 -9.75 -10.62 -13.45
N MET A 160 -8.64 -11.26 -13.05
CA MET A 160 -8.49 -12.72 -13.04
C MET A 160 -9.51 -13.45 -12.16
N THR A 161 -10.04 -12.79 -11.11
CA THR A 161 -11.05 -13.36 -10.20
C THR A 161 -12.49 -13.17 -10.70
N GLY A 162 -12.68 -12.56 -11.87
CA GLY A 162 -13.99 -12.37 -12.50
C GLY A 162 -14.92 -11.46 -11.70
N TRP A 163 -16.07 -12.00 -11.26
CA TRP A 163 -17.13 -11.18 -10.66
C TRP A 163 -16.75 -10.55 -9.31
N LEU A 164 -15.86 -11.19 -8.54
CA LEU A 164 -15.33 -10.67 -7.27
C LEU A 164 -14.43 -9.45 -7.52
N GLY A 165 -13.46 -9.58 -8.43
CA GLY A 165 -12.54 -8.51 -8.78
C GLY A 165 -13.18 -7.38 -9.58
N ARG A 166 -14.34 -7.59 -10.21
CA ARG A 166 -15.13 -6.50 -10.82
C ARG A 166 -15.46 -5.38 -9.82
N PHE A 167 -15.54 -5.68 -8.52
CA PHE A 167 -15.66 -4.62 -7.51
C PHE A 167 -14.44 -3.68 -7.52
N PHE A 168 -13.24 -4.17 -7.80
CA PHE A 168 -11.98 -3.42 -7.70
C PHE A 168 -11.50 -2.80 -9.02
N THR A 169 -12.33 -2.79 -10.08
CA THR A 169 -12.01 -2.05 -11.32
C THR A 169 -12.52 -0.61 -11.27
N GLU A 170 -11.94 0.27 -12.09
CA GLU A 170 -12.38 1.67 -12.22
C GLU A 170 -13.82 1.79 -12.71
N GLY A 171 -14.23 0.92 -13.64
CA GLY A 171 -15.57 0.89 -14.23
C GLY A 171 -16.69 0.36 -13.32
N PHE A 172 -16.42 0.08 -12.04
CA PHE A 172 -17.45 -0.40 -11.10
C PHE A 172 -18.45 0.70 -10.71
N THR A 173 -17.97 1.93 -10.46
CA THR A 173 -18.82 3.08 -10.12
C THR A 173 -18.16 4.39 -10.48
N VAL A 174 -18.95 5.36 -10.94
CA VAL A 174 -18.53 6.75 -11.14
C VAL A 174 -18.62 7.59 -9.88
N SER A 175 -19.22 7.10 -8.80
CA SER A 175 -19.49 7.87 -7.58
C SER A 175 -18.28 8.03 -6.65
N ALA A 176 -17.26 7.18 -6.77
CA ALA A 176 -16.06 7.21 -5.94
C ALA A 176 -14.86 6.68 -6.75
N PRO A 177 -13.76 7.45 -6.87
CA PRO A 177 -12.54 7.00 -7.54
C PRO A 177 -12.01 5.68 -6.96
N LEU A 178 -11.36 4.86 -7.80
CA LEU A 178 -10.80 3.58 -7.36
C LEU A 178 -9.88 3.74 -6.14
N LEU A 179 -8.99 4.74 -6.13
CA LEU A 179 -8.08 5.01 -5.01
C LEU A 179 -8.81 5.19 -3.67
N SER A 180 -9.95 5.88 -3.67
CA SER A 180 -10.76 6.10 -2.46
C SER A 180 -11.40 4.82 -1.94
N ARG A 181 -11.60 3.84 -2.82
CA ARG A 181 -12.17 2.53 -2.52
C ARG A 181 -11.08 1.55 -2.07
N ILE A 182 -9.88 1.63 -2.64
CA ILE A 182 -8.67 0.96 -2.12
C ILE A 182 -8.31 1.47 -0.74
N TYR A 183 -8.40 2.78 -0.49
CA TYR A 183 -8.21 3.37 0.84
C TYR A 183 -9.14 2.74 1.87
N ALA A 184 -10.45 2.76 1.66
CA ALA A 184 -11.42 2.14 2.57
C ALA A 184 -11.22 0.61 2.73
N PHE A 185 -10.75 -0.07 1.68
CA PHE A 185 -10.42 -1.50 1.74
C PHE A 185 -9.18 -1.75 2.63
N HIS A 186 -8.13 -0.95 2.47
CA HIS A 186 -6.87 -1.04 3.20
C HIS A 186 -6.98 -0.59 4.67
N THR A 187 -7.69 0.50 4.97
CA THR A 187 -7.79 1.03 6.34
C THR A 187 -8.82 0.34 7.20
N SER A 188 -9.80 -0.34 6.60
CA SER A 188 -10.99 -0.81 7.32
C SER A 188 -11.31 -2.28 7.09
N LEU A 189 -11.59 -2.71 5.84
CA LEU A 189 -12.04 -4.08 5.62
C LEU A 189 -10.92 -5.12 5.78
N LEU A 190 -9.74 -4.89 5.19
CA LEU A 190 -8.60 -5.80 5.35
C LEU A 190 -8.10 -5.91 6.80
N PRO A 191 -7.96 -4.81 7.58
CA PRO A 191 -7.58 -4.90 8.99
C PRO A 191 -8.61 -5.60 9.88
N LEU A 192 -9.92 -5.42 9.63
CA LEU A 192 -10.96 -6.15 10.37
C LEU A 192 -10.90 -7.66 10.10
N LEU A 193 -10.73 -8.05 8.83
CA LEU A 193 -10.54 -9.46 8.45
C LEU A 193 -9.24 -10.04 9.03
N LEU A 194 -8.16 -9.25 9.03
CA LEU A 194 -6.88 -9.61 9.63
C LEU A 194 -7.02 -9.87 11.13
N VAL A 195 -7.63 -8.95 11.89
CA VAL A 195 -7.84 -9.11 13.34
C VAL A 195 -8.70 -10.33 13.65
N GLY A 196 -9.78 -10.55 12.91
CA GLY A 196 -10.63 -11.74 13.05
C GLY A 196 -9.87 -13.05 12.79
N LEU A 197 -9.04 -13.08 11.74
CA LEU A 197 -8.27 -14.28 11.38
C LEU A 197 -7.06 -14.51 12.31
N VAL A 198 -6.43 -13.46 12.85
CA VAL A 198 -5.41 -13.57 13.91
C VAL A 198 -6.03 -14.14 15.18
N ALA A 199 -7.21 -13.67 15.58
CA ALA A 199 -7.93 -14.21 16.72
C ALA A 199 -8.28 -15.71 16.54
N LEU A 200 -8.78 -16.10 15.35
CA LEU A 200 -9.02 -17.50 15.01
C LEU A 200 -7.72 -18.34 15.05
N HIS A 201 -6.62 -17.82 14.49
CA HIS A 201 -5.34 -18.51 14.46
C HIS A 201 -4.75 -18.72 15.87
N PHE A 202 -4.83 -17.72 16.74
CA PHE A 202 -4.41 -17.84 18.15
C PHE A 202 -5.32 -18.75 18.97
N TRP A 203 -6.64 -18.74 18.71
CA TRP A 203 -7.58 -19.71 19.30
C TRP A 203 -7.25 -21.14 18.88
N LEU A 204 -6.97 -21.38 17.59
CA LEU A 204 -6.51 -22.68 17.08
C LEU A 204 -5.19 -23.13 17.75
N ILE A 205 -4.21 -22.24 17.93
CA ILE A 205 -2.96 -22.54 18.65
C ILE A 205 -3.23 -22.92 20.11
N ARG A 206 -4.16 -22.23 20.80
CA ARG A 206 -4.54 -22.55 22.18
C ARG A 206 -5.28 -23.89 22.30
N HIS A 207 -6.07 -24.28 21.31
CA HIS A 207 -6.84 -25.54 21.33
C HIS A 207 -6.08 -26.76 20.78
N LEU A 208 -5.19 -26.58 19.80
CA LEU A 208 -4.46 -27.67 19.11
C LEU A 208 -3.00 -27.81 19.56
N GLY A 209 -2.54 -26.92 20.45
CA GLY A 209 -1.24 -26.95 21.11
C GLY A 209 -0.06 -26.58 20.21
N ILE A 210 1.08 -26.30 20.82
CA ILE A 210 2.33 -25.96 20.10
C ILE A 210 3.12 -27.25 19.81
N HIS A 211 3.62 -27.40 18.57
CA HIS A 211 4.48 -28.54 18.21
C HIS A 211 5.88 -28.40 18.83
N ALA A 212 6.14 -29.18 19.87
CA ALA A 212 7.34 -29.13 20.70
C ALA A 212 7.96 -30.52 20.90
N SER A 213 9.22 -30.57 21.36
CA SER A 213 9.78 -31.76 21.99
C SER A 213 9.19 -31.96 23.40
N ARG A 214 9.37 -33.16 23.98
CA ARG A 214 9.00 -33.48 25.37
C ARG A 214 9.96 -32.81 26.37
N ASP A 215 9.93 -31.49 26.40
CA ASP A 215 10.62 -30.64 27.38
C ASP A 215 9.68 -30.37 28.58
N ARG A 216 10.20 -29.72 29.63
CA ARG A 216 9.43 -29.32 30.82
C ARG A 216 8.28 -28.35 30.46
N ALA A 217 7.19 -28.39 31.22
CA ALA A 217 6.14 -27.38 31.15
C ALA A 217 6.58 -26.03 31.75
N THR A 218 6.02 -24.93 31.23
CA THR A 218 6.19 -23.56 31.77
C THR A 218 4.90 -22.76 31.60
N LEU A 219 4.62 -21.81 32.50
CA LEU A 219 3.44 -20.94 32.38
C LEU A 219 3.52 -20.05 31.13
N PHE A 220 2.41 -19.89 30.41
CA PHE A 220 2.34 -19.03 29.21
C PHE A 220 2.75 -17.56 29.49
N ARG A 221 2.48 -17.04 30.69
CA ARG A 221 3.01 -15.75 31.21
C ARG A 221 4.53 -15.59 30.98
N LYS A 222 5.34 -16.65 31.11
CA LYS A 222 6.80 -16.64 30.86
C LYS A 222 7.14 -16.37 29.39
N HIS A 223 6.37 -16.95 28.47
CA HIS A 223 6.51 -16.71 27.03
C HIS A 223 6.03 -15.30 26.65
N VAL A 224 4.88 -14.84 27.18
CA VAL A 224 4.37 -13.49 26.90
C VAL A 224 5.37 -12.40 27.32
N VAL A 225 5.89 -12.44 28.55
CA VAL A 225 6.87 -11.44 29.02
C VAL A 225 8.14 -11.43 28.15
N ARG A 226 8.63 -12.61 27.75
CA ARG A 226 9.80 -12.73 26.85
C ARG A 226 9.50 -12.23 25.44
N LEU A 227 8.33 -12.56 24.88
CA LEU A 227 7.86 -12.08 23.58
C LEU A 227 7.73 -10.56 23.58
N SER A 228 7.15 -9.96 24.62
CA SER A 228 7.04 -8.50 24.76
C SER A 228 8.43 -7.85 24.84
N GLY A 229 9.37 -8.39 25.62
CA GLY A 229 10.74 -7.89 25.69
C GLY A 229 11.47 -7.93 24.34
N VAL A 230 11.38 -9.04 23.60
CA VAL A 230 11.94 -9.16 22.25
C VAL A 230 11.24 -8.21 21.27
N SER A 231 9.92 -8.11 21.33
CA SER A 231 9.15 -7.23 20.43
C SER A 231 9.48 -5.76 20.63
N LEU A 232 9.63 -5.31 21.88
CA LEU A 232 10.04 -3.94 22.20
C LEU A 232 11.48 -3.65 21.76
N LEU A 233 12.40 -4.62 21.85
CA LEU A 233 13.77 -4.47 21.36
C LEU A 233 13.82 -4.34 19.83
N VAL A 234 13.10 -5.21 19.10
CA VAL A 234 13.03 -5.12 17.63
C VAL A 234 12.27 -3.86 17.20
N PHE A 235 11.22 -3.45 17.92
CA PHE A 235 10.51 -2.20 17.70
C PHE A 235 11.41 -0.97 17.86
N ALA A 236 12.25 -0.93 18.90
CA ALA A 236 13.23 0.14 19.07
C ALA A 236 14.23 0.18 17.90
N GLY A 237 14.68 -0.99 17.40
CA GLY A 237 15.51 -1.09 16.19
C GLY A 237 14.82 -0.57 14.92
N VAL A 238 13.55 -0.94 14.70
CA VAL A 238 12.73 -0.47 13.56
C VAL A 238 12.41 1.03 13.69
N GLY A 239 12.16 1.53 14.90
CA GLY A 239 11.93 2.95 15.19
C GLY A 239 13.18 3.80 15.00
N LEU A 240 14.38 3.26 15.30
CA LEU A 240 15.66 3.89 14.98
C LEU A 240 15.93 3.86 13.47
N LEU A 241 15.65 2.75 12.78
CA LEU A 241 15.74 2.66 11.33
C LEU A 241 14.85 3.72 10.64
N ALA A 242 13.64 3.93 11.15
CA ALA A 242 12.73 4.99 10.69
C ALA A 242 13.21 6.45 10.95
N VAL A 243 14.27 6.64 11.75
CA VAL A 243 14.94 7.96 11.93
C VAL A 243 16.20 8.07 11.06
N VAL A 244 16.99 6.98 10.96
CA VAL A 244 18.29 6.97 10.26
C VAL A 244 18.12 6.79 8.74
N ALA A 245 17.10 6.05 8.33
CA ALA A 245 16.68 5.84 6.95
C ALA A 245 15.17 6.05 6.84
N PRO A 246 14.66 7.29 6.95
CA PRO A 246 13.26 7.58 6.65
C PRO A 246 12.94 7.14 5.21
N GLU A 247 11.73 6.66 4.98
CA GLU A 247 11.33 6.19 3.65
C GLU A 247 11.25 7.37 2.66
N GLY A 248 11.52 7.11 1.39
CA GLY A 248 11.33 8.10 0.34
C GLY A 248 9.86 8.36 0.00
N LEU A 249 9.64 9.29 -0.93
CA LEU A 249 8.43 9.34 -1.75
C LEU A 249 8.88 9.49 -3.20
N GLY A 250 8.33 8.67 -4.10
CA GLY A 250 8.66 8.74 -5.51
C GLY A 250 8.10 9.99 -6.20
N TYR A 251 8.43 10.15 -7.48
CA TYR A 251 7.80 11.17 -8.31
C TYR A 251 6.29 10.87 -8.48
N PRO A 252 5.44 11.90 -8.67
CA PRO A 252 3.99 11.72 -8.81
C PRO A 252 3.67 10.86 -10.04
N ALA A 253 2.62 10.05 -9.92
CA ALA A 253 2.23 9.04 -10.90
C ALA A 253 2.04 9.56 -12.34
N VAL A 254 2.60 8.85 -13.31
CA VAL A 254 2.43 9.08 -14.75
C VAL A 254 1.80 7.85 -15.39
N GLN A 255 0.60 8.02 -15.97
CA GLN A 255 -0.15 6.93 -16.59
C GLN A 255 0.57 6.34 -17.81
N GLY A 256 0.59 5.01 -17.91
CA GLY A 256 1.18 4.29 -19.05
C GLY A 256 2.71 4.18 -19.01
N VAL A 257 3.33 4.57 -17.90
CA VAL A 257 4.74 4.34 -17.59
C VAL A 257 4.82 3.16 -16.61
N GLU A 258 5.72 2.21 -16.85
CA GLU A 258 6.06 1.12 -15.93
C GLU A 258 7.59 1.06 -15.83
N VAL A 259 8.15 1.66 -14.78
CA VAL A 259 9.59 1.96 -14.64
C VAL A 259 10.14 1.66 -13.25
N THR A 260 9.30 1.56 -12.21
CA THR A 260 9.80 1.26 -10.87
C THR A 260 10.08 -0.23 -10.70
N LYS A 261 10.88 -0.55 -9.68
CA LYS A 261 10.96 -1.90 -9.12
C LYS A 261 10.20 -1.85 -7.80
N PRO A 262 9.21 -2.72 -7.57
CA PRO A 262 8.37 -2.61 -6.38
C PRO A 262 9.15 -3.00 -5.12
N PHE A 263 8.64 -2.58 -3.96
CA PHE A 263 9.22 -2.77 -2.64
C PHE A 263 9.71 -4.21 -2.40
N TRP A 264 10.85 -4.36 -1.69
CA TRP A 264 11.56 -5.64 -1.60
C TRP A 264 10.73 -6.87 -1.20
N PRO A 265 9.66 -6.79 -0.35
CA PRO A 265 8.77 -7.90 -0.05
C PRO A 265 8.02 -8.51 -1.23
N VAL A 266 7.87 -7.76 -2.33
CA VAL A 266 7.12 -8.16 -3.53
C VAL A 266 7.99 -8.28 -4.79
N LEU A 267 9.30 -8.02 -4.71
CA LEU A 267 10.25 -8.22 -5.82
C LEU A 267 10.23 -9.65 -6.40
N TRP A 268 9.88 -10.65 -5.61
CA TRP A 268 9.74 -12.04 -6.08
C TRP A 268 8.54 -12.23 -7.01
N VAL A 269 7.47 -11.43 -6.87
CA VAL A 269 6.32 -11.42 -7.80
C VAL A 269 6.77 -10.87 -9.14
N TYR A 270 7.38 -9.68 -9.15
CA TYR A 270 8.00 -9.07 -10.33
C TYR A 270 9.00 -10.03 -11.00
N GLY A 271 9.81 -10.76 -10.23
CA GLY A 271 10.70 -11.80 -10.75
C GLY A 271 9.97 -12.95 -11.47
N LEU A 272 8.89 -13.46 -10.88
CA LEU A 272 8.06 -14.51 -11.49
C LEU A 272 7.31 -14.02 -12.73
N GLU A 273 6.79 -12.80 -12.72
CA GLU A 273 6.04 -12.22 -13.85
C GLU A 273 6.91 -12.04 -15.08
N ASN A 274 8.15 -11.57 -14.89
CA ASN A 274 9.17 -11.49 -15.93
C ASN A 274 9.58 -12.89 -16.42
N LEU A 275 9.75 -13.88 -15.53
CA LEU A 275 10.13 -15.25 -15.89
C LEU A 275 9.03 -15.97 -16.70
N LEU A 276 7.77 -15.80 -16.33
CA LEU A 276 6.62 -16.44 -16.98
C LEU A 276 6.15 -15.65 -18.23
N GLY A 277 6.53 -14.38 -18.35
CA GLY A 277 6.04 -13.47 -19.39
C GLY A 277 4.51 -13.32 -19.35
N ALA A 278 3.94 -13.33 -18.14
CA ALA A 278 2.50 -13.51 -17.92
C ALA A 278 1.67 -12.29 -18.36
N TRP A 279 2.19 -11.08 -18.15
CA TRP A 279 1.45 -9.84 -18.41
C TRP A 279 1.84 -9.12 -19.70
N GLY A 280 3.05 -9.36 -20.22
CA GLY A 280 3.54 -8.78 -21.49
C GLY A 280 2.83 -9.27 -22.77
N ARG A 281 1.83 -10.14 -22.65
CA ARG A 281 1.10 -10.75 -23.79
C ARG A 281 -0.43 -10.77 -23.58
N GLY A 282 -1.05 -9.62 -23.28
CA GLY A 282 -2.51 -9.53 -23.25
C GLY A 282 -3.08 -8.14 -22.98
N VAL A 283 -2.94 -7.68 -21.73
CA VAL A 283 -3.76 -6.60 -21.15
C VAL A 283 -3.71 -5.30 -21.97
N TRP A 284 -2.52 -4.79 -22.29
CA TRP A 284 -2.35 -3.55 -23.06
C TRP A 284 -2.88 -3.60 -24.51
N CYS A 285 -3.18 -4.78 -25.06
CA CYS A 285 -3.79 -4.94 -26.38
C CYS A 285 -5.34 -4.96 -26.37
N TRP A 286 -5.97 -4.99 -25.19
CA TRP A 286 -7.45 -5.02 -25.09
C TRP A 286 -8.09 -3.62 -24.95
N GLY A 287 -7.31 -2.58 -24.65
CA GLY A 287 -7.79 -1.19 -24.54
C GLY A 287 -8.14 -0.49 -25.87
N ARG A 288 -7.81 -1.05 -27.04
CA ARG A 288 -8.02 -0.40 -28.37
C ARG A 288 -9.18 -0.95 -29.20
N ARG A 289 -10.20 -1.58 -28.59
CA ARG A 289 -11.34 -2.20 -29.32
C ARG A 289 -12.74 -1.79 -28.84
N SER A 290 -12.92 -0.58 -28.31
CA SER A 290 -14.22 -0.13 -27.78
C SER A 290 -14.56 1.36 -28.00
N TRP A 291 -13.84 2.08 -28.87
CA TRP A 291 -14.19 3.45 -29.29
C TRP A 291 -14.35 3.52 -30.81
N GLY A 292 -15.45 4.12 -31.26
CA GLY A 292 -16.05 3.79 -32.56
C GLY A 292 -15.48 4.52 -33.78
N ALA A 293 -15.40 3.81 -34.90
CA ALA A 293 -15.19 4.37 -36.24
C ALA A 293 -16.03 3.60 -37.27
N SER A 294 -17.28 4.02 -37.50
CA SER A 294 -18.20 3.43 -38.47
C SER A 294 -17.87 3.86 -39.91
N TRP A 295 -16.83 3.28 -40.51
CA TRP A 295 -16.43 3.58 -41.89
C TRP A 295 -16.58 2.41 -42.88
N ARG A 296 -17.48 2.68 -43.84
CA ARG A 296 -17.74 2.10 -45.17
C ARG A 296 -16.96 0.85 -45.58
N ARG A 297 -17.73 -0.14 -46.09
CA ARG A 297 -17.24 -1.20 -46.96
C ARG A 297 -16.52 -0.60 -48.18
N SER A 298 -15.31 -1.05 -48.47
CA SER A 298 -14.67 -0.92 -49.79
C SER A 298 -14.92 -2.19 -50.62
N PRO A 299 -15.42 -2.10 -51.86
CA PRO A 299 -15.45 -3.24 -52.77
C PRO A 299 -14.02 -3.64 -53.19
N SER A 300 -13.80 -4.94 -53.38
CA SER A 300 -12.70 -5.47 -54.19
C SER A 300 -12.89 -5.12 -55.67
N TRP A 301 -11.82 -4.98 -56.46
CA TRP A 301 -11.66 -5.63 -57.77
C TRP A 301 -10.18 -5.60 -58.22
N THR A 302 -9.88 -6.30 -59.31
CA THR A 302 -8.56 -6.79 -59.74
C THR A 302 -7.59 -5.75 -60.33
N ALA A 303 -6.32 -6.13 -60.42
CA ALA A 303 -5.30 -5.41 -61.18
C ALA A 303 -5.39 -5.63 -62.71
N GLY A 304 -4.84 -4.68 -63.49
CA GLY A 304 -4.56 -4.84 -64.92
C GLY A 304 -4.75 -3.55 -65.73
N GLY A 305 -3.90 -3.30 -66.73
CA GLY A 305 -4.19 -2.32 -67.79
C GLY A 305 -3.45 -0.97 -67.72
N THR A 306 -2.30 -0.93 -68.39
CA THR A 306 -1.63 0.24 -68.98
C THR A 306 -2.52 1.43 -69.41
N THR A 307 -2.13 2.67 -69.08
CA THR A 307 -1.68 3.71 -70.05
C THR A 307 -1.20 5.02 -69.39
N ARG A 308 -0.45 5.81 -70.16
CA ARG A 308 -0.01 7.21 -69.97
C ARG A 308 -0.26 7.95 -71.31
N PRO A 309 -0.18 9.28 -71.43
CA PRO A 309 0.18 10.32 -70.44
C PRO A 309 -1.00 11.34 -70.30
N ASP A 310 -0.93 12.68 -70.18
CA ASP A 310 0.16 13.68 -70.10
C ASP A 310 -0.31 15.05 -69.53
N ALA A 311 0.64 15.99 -69.44
CA ALA A 311 0.55 17.44 -69.68
C ALA A 311 -0.21 18.42 -68.74
N THR A 312 0.54 19.48 -68.36
CA THR A 312 0.16 20.90 -68.18
C THR A 312 -1.12 21.26 -67.40
N ALA A 313 -1.04 21.89 -66.21
CA ALA A 313 -0.68 23.31 -65.96
C ALA A 313 -1.75 24.35 -66.39
N GLY A 314 -2.21 25.18 -65.44
CA GLY A 314 -3.19 26.26 -65.69
C GLY A 314 -3.54 27.06 -64.42
N SER A 315 -3.44 28.39 -64.49
CA SER A 315 -3.57 29.32 -63.35
C SER A 315 -4.92 30.06 -63.29
N ALA A 316 -5.37 30.40 -62.06
CA ALA A 316 -6.42 31.39 -61.74
C ALA A 316 -7.86 31.09 -62.24
N GLY A 317 -8.93 31.72 -61.71
CA GLY A 317 -9.05 32.53 -60.49
C GLY A 317 -10.23 33.54 -60.50
N ARG A 318 -10.67 33.95 -59.29
CA ARG A 318 -11.65 35.03 -58.94
C ARG A 318 -13.17 34.77 -59.16
N GLY A 319 -13.92 35.06 -58.09
CA GLY A 319 -15.31 35.57 -58.12
C GLY A 319 -16.43 34.54 -57.96
N TRP A 320 -17.67 34.92 -57.59
CA TRP A 320 -18.20 36.15 -56.96
C TRP A 320 -19.70 35.88 -56.63
N ARG A 321 -20.25 36.42 -55.52
CA ARG A 321 -21.71 36.53 -55.21
C ARG A 321 -22.46 35.18 -54.98
N SER A 322 -23.01 34.84 -53.81
CA SER A 322 -23.99 35.46 -52.88
C SER A 322 -25.47 35.15 -53.19
N ALA A 323 -26.11 34.36 -52.33
CA ALA A 323 -27.57 34.22 -52.18
C ALA A 323 -27.91 33.85 -50.71
N TRP A 324 -29.15 34.14 -50.28
CA TRP A 324 -29.64 34.05 -48.89
C TRP A 324 -30.50 32.77 -48.67
N PRO A 325 -31.33 32.64 -47.60
CA PRO A 325 -30.88 32.21 -46.27
C PRO A 325 -31.77 31.08 -45.68
N CYS A 326 -31.51 30.66 -44.44
CA CYS A 326 -32.61 30.36 -43.51
C CYS A 326 -32.16 30.46 -42.05
N SER A 327 -32.86 31.28 -41.25
CA SER A 327 -32.59 31.48 -39.83
C SER A 327 -33.83 31.16 -39.00
N VAL A 328 -33.69 30.31 -37.99
CA VAL A 328 -34.71 30.14 -36.94
C VAL A 328 -34.11 30.58 -35.62
N SER A 329 -34.70 31.62 -35.03
CA SER A 329 -34.30 32.18 -33.74
C SER A 329 -35.14 31.62 -32.60
N GLY A 330 -34.48 31.13 -31.54
CA GLY A 330 -35.09 30.80 -30.24
C GLY A 330 -34.05 31.10 -29.15
N SER A 331 -34.42 31.84 -28.11
CA SER A 331 -33.44 32.60 -27.30
C SER A 331 -33.64 32.49 -25.79
N MET A 332 -32.52 32.34 -25.07
CA MET A 332 -32.17 32.79 -23.70
C MET A 332 -30.74 32.24 -23.43
N ALA A 333 -29.70 33.04 -23.15
CA ALA A 333 -29.42 33.79 -21.91
C ALA A 333 -29.17 32.86 -20.69
N CYS A 334 -28.12 33.02 -19.86
CA CYS A 334 -27.24 34.18 -19.70
C CYS A 334 -25.80 33.85 -19.20
N SER A 335 -24.88 34.80 -19.46
CA SER A 335 -23.67 35.18 -18.68
C SER A 335 -22.73 34.15 -18.03
N ALA A 336 -21.47 34.14 -18.49
CA ALA A 336 -20.29 34.27 -17.62
C ALA A 336 -19.10 34.87 -18.37
N ARG A 337 -18.44 35.91 -17.82
CA ARG A 337 -17.07 36.33 -18.19
C ARG A 337 -16.15 36.06 -16.99
N PRO A 338 -14.91 35.60 -17.18
CA PRO A 338 -13.96 35.44 -16.08
C PRO A 338 -13.51 36.81 -15.55
N SER A 339 -13.43 36.96 -14.24
CA SER A 339 -12.86 38.13 -13.57
C SER A 339 -11.35 37.98 -13.37
N SER A 340 -10.61 39.07 -13.56
CA SER A 340 -9.14 39.09 -13.60
C SER A 340 -8.52 39.33 -12.22
N THR A 341 -8.10 38.28 -11.52
CA THR A 341 -7.35 38.40 -10.24
C THR A 341 -6.16 37.43 -10.09
N SER A 342 -6.13 36.30 -10.81
CA SER A 342 -5.18 35.19 -10.56
C SER A 342 -3.77 35.35 -11.15
N GLU A 343 -3.53 36.37 -11.98
CA GLU A 343 -2.25 36.58 -12.68
C GLU A 343 -1.22 37.37 -11.84
N CYS A 344 -1.69 38.24 -10.94
CA CYS A 344 -0.84 39.20 -10.24
C CYS A 344 -0.03 38.56 -9.09
N ASP A 345 -0.63 37.60 -8.38
CA ASP A 345 -0.08 37.07 -7.13
C ASP A 345 1.13 36.13 -7.34
N ARG A 346 1.13 35.37 -8.46
CA ARG A 346 2.24 34.48 -8.83
C ARG A 346 3.57 35.22 -8.96
N ARG A 347 3.55 36.50 -9.39
CA ARG A 347 4.74 37.34 -9.54
C ARG A 347 5.29 37.86 -8.22
N ARG A 348 4.53 37.76 -7.11
CA ARG A 348 4.96 38.17 -5.76
C ARG A 348 5.78 37.08 -5.08
N MET A 349 5.34 35.81 -5.12
CA MET A 349 6.07 34.68 -4.52
C MET A 349 7.45 34.46 -5.15
N VAL A 350 7.55 34.49 -6.49
CA VAL A 350 8.83 34.27 -7.20
C VAL A 350 9.89 35.31 -6.83
N ARG A 351 9.49 36.54 -6.45
CA ARG A 351 10.43 37.60 -6.07
C ARG A 351 10.97 37.45 -4.64
N LEU A 352 10.28 36.72 -3.75
CA LEU A 352 10.74 36.44 -2.38
C LEU A 352 11.79 35.32 -2.31
N PHE A 353 11.78 34.37 -3.24
CA PHE A 353 12.78 33.29 -3.26
C PHE A 353 14.18 33.75 -3.69
N ARG A 354 14.29 34.84 -4.48
CA ARG A 354 15.59 35.28 -5.01
C ARG A 354 16.46 36.03 -3.99
N THR A 355 15.85 36.78 -3.07
CA THR A 355 16.60 37.63 -2.11
C THR A 355 17.21 36.87 -0.93
N ARG A 356 16.72 35.66 -0.59
CA ARG A 356 17.28 34.85 0.51
C ARG A 356 18.58 34.14 0.15
N SER A 357 18.78 33.81 -1.13
CA SER A 357 19.95 33.06 -1.63
C SER A 357 21.25 33.88 -1.71
N ASP A 358 21.13 35.21 -1.77
CA ASP A 358 22.29 36.13 -1.84
C ASP A 358 22.75 36.58 -0.44
N ALA A 359 21.83 36.65 0.54
CA ALA A 359 22.14 36.99 1.92
C ALA A 359 22.96 35.90 2.64
N ALA A 360 22.73 34.63 2.32
CA ALA A 360 23.43 33.49 2.92
C ALA A 360 24.89 33.31 2.45
N ARG A 361 25.40 34.19 1.57
CA ARG A 361 26.72 34.04 0.91
C ARG A 361 27.74 35.12 1.28
N ARG A 362 27.52 35.84 2.38
CA ARG A 362 28.35 37.00 2.81
C ARG A 362 28.63 37.08 4.32
N VAL A 363 28.77 35.95 5.03
CA VAL A 363 29.27 35.94 6.43
C VAL A 363 30.22 34.77 6.66
N ASN A 364 31.51 35.00 6.44
CA ASN A 364 32.60 34.30 7.15
C ASN A 364 33.90 35.13 7.00
N PRO A 365 34.47 35.69 8.08
CA PRO A 365 35.80 36.30 8.06
C PRO A 365 36.88 35.30 8.48
N ASP A 366 38.02 35.29 7.80
CA ASP A 366 39.18 34.49 8.18
C ASP A 366 39.94 35.11 9.39
N PRO A 367 40.49 34.31 10.31
CA PRO A 367 41.29 34.80 11.44
C PRO A 367 42.80 34.56 11.22
N GLU A 368 43.53 35.55 10.69
CA GLU A 368 45.01 35.56 10.69
C GLU A 368 45.60 36.93 11.11
N GLY A 369 46.68 36.87 11.90
CA GLY A 369 47.47 38.03 12.35
C GLY A 369 46.87 38.81 13.54
N THR A 370 47.65 39.30 14.51
CA THR A 370 49.09 39.14 14.82
C THR A 370 49.26 39.19 16.35
N PRO A 371 50.45 38.88 16.93
CA PRO A 371 50.82 39.41 18.24
C PRO A 371 50.83 40.95 18.25
#